data_AF-A0A917JUE3-F1
#
_entry.id   AF-A0A917JUE3-F1
#
_cell.length_a   1.000
_cell.length_b   1.000
_cell.length_c   1.000
_cell.angle_alpha   90.00
_cell.angle_beta   90.00
_cell.angle_gamma   90.00
#
_symmetry.space_group_name_H-M   'P 1'
#
loop_
_entity.id
_entity.type
_entity.pdbx_description
1 polymer ?
#
loop_
_entity_poly.entity_id
_entity_poly.type
_entity_poly.pdbx_seq_one_letter_code
_entity_poly.pdbx_strand_id
1 'polypeptide(L)'
;MRSFKDRVRHAVLFEAVLLCFAIGFGQLFFQADFIELGVLALLLTLIAMCVNGVFNLGFDYWLLRRNGHTQKTQALRILHSTGFELVLLLVTVPVMAWGLNISLIQALVADLGFILFVLFYGYLFNLWYDWQFPVESQTSHEC
;
A
#
# COMPACT_ATOMS: atom_id res chain seq x y z
N MET A 1 20.96 0.26 -16.84
CA MET A 1 19.81 -0.35 -16.11
C MET A 1 20.30 -0.78 -14.73
N ARG A 2 19.53 -0.54 -13.66
CA ARG A 2 19.89 -0.99 -12.30
C ARG A 2 20.01 -2.52 -12.23
N SER A 3 21.08 -3.00 -11.59
CA SER A 3 21.35 -4.42 -11.39
C SER A 3 20.29 -5.07 -10.49
N PHE A 4 20.05 -6.38 -10.64
CA PHE A 4 19.14 -7.13 -9.76
C PHE A 4 19.53 -6.99 -8.28
N LYS A 5 20.84 -6.98 -7.98
CA LYS A 5 21.36 -6.79 -6.62
C LYS A 5 20.96 -5.43 -6.02
N ASP A 6 20.96 -4.36 -6.83
CA ASP A 6 20.56 -3.03 -6.37
C ASP A 6 19.06 -2.93 -6.12
N ARG A 7 18.25 -3.65 -6.89
CA ARG A 7 16.78 -3.70 -6.68
C ARG A 7 16.45 -4.43 -5.39
N VAL A 8 17.10 -5.55 -5.11
CA VAL A 8 16.92 -6.29 -3.85
C VAL A 8 17.36 -5.44 -2.67
N ARG A 9 18.53 -4.78 -2.73
CA ARG A 9 18.99 -3.88 -1.67
C ARG A 9 18.00 -2.73 -1.42
N HIS A 10 17.52 -2.09 -2.48
CA HIS A 10 16.53 -1.01 -2.38
C HIS A 10 15.26 -1.50 -1.68
N ALA A 11 14.67 -2.61 -2.14
CA ALA A 11 13.44 -3.15 -1.59
C ALA A 11 13.59 -3.55 -0.12
N VAL A 12 14.69 -4.22 0.24
CA VAL A 12 14.93 -4.64 1.63
C VAL A 12 15.12 -3.45 2.56
N LEU A 13 15.90 -2.43 2.15
CA LEU A 13 16.10 -1.23 2.96
C LEU A 13 14.83 -0.39 3.10
N PHE A 14 14.06 -0.26 2.02
CA PHE A 14 12.77 0.41 2.02
C PHE A 14 11.82 -0.24 3.02
N GLU A 15 11.64 -1.56 2.89
CA GLU A 15 10.71 -2.30 3.74
C GLU A 15 11.16 -2.29 5.21
N ALA A 16 12.45 -2.48 5.48
CA ALA A 16 12.98 -2.51 6.84
C ALA A 16 12.76 -1.17 7.57
N VAL A 17 13.07 -0.05 6.90
CA VAL A 17 12.88 1.28 7.48
C VAL A 17 11.39 1.58 7.65
N LEU A 18 10.57 1.23 6.67
CA LEU A 18 9.11 1.41 6.75
C LEU A 18 8.52 0.62 7.92
N LEU A 19 8.90 -0.64 8.10
CA LEU A 19 8.46 -1.48 9.22
C LEU A 19 8.86 -0.88 10.58
N CYS A 20 10.08 -0.38 10.71
CA CYS A 20 10.52 0.30 11.93
C CYS A 20 9.61 1.50 12.28
N PHE A 21 9.24 2.32 11.29
CA PHE A 21 8.31 3.42 11.50
C PHE A 21 6.90 2.93 11.81
N ALA A 22 6.39 1.94 11.08
CA ALA A 22 5.05 1.40 11.27
C ALA A 22 4.87 0.82 12.69
N ILE A 23 5.84 0.02 13.15
CA ILE A 23 5.84 -0.54 14.49
C ILE A 23 5.99 0.56 15.53
N GLY A 24 6.95 1.48 15.34
CA GLY A 24 7.19 2.58 16.28
C GLY A 24 5.98 3.48 16.46
N PHE A 25 5.30 3.84 15.36
CA PHE A 25 4.04 4.58 15.41
C PHE A 25 2.92 3.75 16.04
N GLY A 26 2.82 2.47 15.70
CA GLY A 26 1.84 1.57 16.29
C GLY A 26 1.94 1.49 17.82
N GLN A 27 3.15 1.34 18.34
CA GLN A 27 3.42 1.32 19.77
C GLN A 27 3.17 2.68 20.43
N LEU A 28 3.60 3.77 19.80
CA LEU A 28 3.47 5.11 20.35
C LEU A 28 2.00 5.58 20.43
N PHE A 29 1.23 5.33 19.39
CA PHE A 29 -0.15 5.85 19.28
C PHE A 29 -1.21 4.89 19.82
N PHE A 30 -0.99 3.58 19.70
CA PHE A 30 -1.99 2.57 20.06
C PHE A 30 -1.60 1.69 21.24
N GLN A 31 -0.38 1.84 21.77
CA GLN A 31 0.16 1.00 22.87
C GLN A 31 0.05 -0.51 22.60
N ALA A 32 -0.03 -0.89 21.32
CA ALA A 32 -0.18 -2.28 20.89
C ALA A 32 1.18 -2.97 20.87
N ASP A 33 1.20 -4.25 21.26
CA ASP A 33 2.43 -5.03 21.26
C ASP A 33 2.84 -5.44 19.84
N PHE A 34 4.13 -5.74 19.65
CA PHE A 34 4.69 -6.12 18.35
C PHE A 34 3.93 -7.30 17.70
N ILE A 35 3.57 -8.30 18.51
CA ILE A 35 2.85 -9.49 18.04
C ILE A 35 1.43 -9.11 17.59
N GLU A 36 0.74 -8.24 18.33
CA GLU A 36 -0.61 -7.79 17.99
C GLU A 36 -0.62 -7.02 16.67
N LEU A 37 0.31 -6.07 16.51
CA LEU A 37 0.47 -5.31 15.27
C LEU A 37 0.80 -6.22 14.08
N GLY A 38 1.68 -7.21 14.27
CA GLY A 38 2.03 -8.18 13.23
C GLY A 38 0.86 -9.08 12.82
N VAL A 39 0.10 -9.59 13.79
CA VAL A 39 -1.10 -10.41 13.52
C VAL A 39 -2.17 -9.58 12.83
N LEU A 40 -2.40 -8.34 13.28
CA LEU A 40 -3.36 -7.44 12.65
C LEU A 40 -2.96 -7.13 11.21
N ALA A 41 -1.68 -6.82 10.94
CA ALA A 41 -1.19 -6.58 9.59
C ALA A 41 -1.39 -7.81 8.67
N LEU A 42 -1.10 -9.02 9.17
CA LEU A 42 -1.36 -10.26 8.44
C LEU A 42 -2.86 -10.46 8.17
N LEU A 43 -3.71 -10.22 9.15
CA LEU A 43 -5.16 -10.32 8.99
C LEU A 43 -5.69 -9.34 7.94
N LEU A 44 -5.28 -8.07 8.02
CA LEU A 44 -5.70 -7.01 7.09
C LEU A 44 -5.24 -7.31 5.66
N THR A 45 -4.01 -7.80 5.47
CA THR A 45 -3.51 -8.15 4.14
C THR A 45 -4.27 -9.34 3.54
N LEU A 46 -4.59 -10.37 4.33
CA LEU A 46 -5.44 -11.48 3.88
C LEU A 46 -6.85 -11.02 3.49
N ILE A 47 -7.46 -10.17 4.33
CA ILE A 47 -8.78 -9.60 4.05
C ILE A 47 -8.72 -8.74 2.77
N ALA A 48 -7.71 -7.89 2.64
CA ALA A 48 -7.52 -7.04 1.46
C ALA A 48 -7.38 -7.88 0.18
N MET A 49 -6.61 -8.98 0.21
CA MET A 49 -6.50 -9.89 -0.94
C MET A 49 -7.85 -10.54 -1.30
N CYS A 50 -8.62 -10.96 -0.29
CA CYS A 50 -9.95 -11.53 -0.51
C CYS A 50 -10.92 -10.49 -1.11
N VAL A 51 -10.98 -9.30 -0.51
CA VAL A 51 -11.81 -8.18 -0.99
C VAL A 51 -11.42 -7.78 -2.40
N ASN A 52 -10.13 -7.70 -2.71
CA ASN A 52 -9.63 -7.43 -4.07
C ASN A 52 -10.14 -8.47 -5.07
N GLY A 53 -10.05 -9.76 -4.74
CA GLY A 53 -10.58 -10.82 -5.60
C GLY A 53 -12.09 -10.69 -5.83
N VAL A 54 -12.87 -10.53 -4.76
CA VAL A 54 -14.33 -10.41 -4.83
C VAL A 54 -14.76 -9.16 -5.59
N PHE A 55 -14.11 -8.02 -5.32
CA PHE A 55 -14.41 -6.74 -5.99
C PHE A 55 -14.11 -6.80 -7.48
N ASN A 56 -12.94 -7.35 -7.86
CA ASN A 56 -12.57 -7.48 -9.27
C ASN A 56 -13.57 -8.36 -10.03
N LEU A 57 -13.94 -9.53 -9.47
CA LEU A 57 -14.94 -10.42 -10.07
C LEU A 57 -16.30 -9.76 -10.20
N GLY A 58 -16.77 -9.08 -9.14
CA GLY A 58 -18.04 -8.37 -9.14
C GLY A 58 -18.09 -7.24 -10.17
N PHE A 59 -17.02 -6.47 -10.29
CA PHE A 59 -16.93 -5.38 -11.25
C PHE A 59 -16.84 -5.89 -12.69
N ASP A 60 -16.08 -6.94 -12.94
CA ASP A 60 -15.96 -7.53 -14.27
C ASP A 60 -17.30 -8.15 -14.72
N TYR A 61 -18.04 -8.78 -13.79
CA TYR A 61 -19.40 -9.28 -14.05
C TYR A 61 -20.40 -8.15 -14.35
N TRP A 62 -20.35 -7.06 -13.57
CA TRP A 62 -21.15 -5.88 -13.81
C TRP A 62 -20.85 -5.27 -15.19
N LEU A 63 -19.58 -5.23 -15.58
CA LEU A 63 -19.15 -4.68 -16.85
C LEU A 63 -19.57 -5.55 -18.04
N LEU A 64 -19.46 -6.87 -17.91
CA LEU A 64 -19.97 -7.84 -18.89
C LEU A 64 -21.48 -7.71 -19.08
N ARG A 65 -22.25 -7.58 -17.99
CA ARG A 65 -23.71 -7.39 -18.07
C ARG A 65 -24.10 -6.04 -18.68
N ARG A 66 -23.36 -4.97 -18.40
CA ARG A 66 -23.71 -3.62 -18.85
C ARG A 66 -23.27 -3.31 -20.28
N ASN A 67 -22.06 -3.72 -20.65
CA ASN A 67 -21.41 -3.31 -21.89
C ASN A 67 -21.13 -4.49 -22.86
N GLY A 68 -21.35 -5.74 -22.44
CA GLY A 68 -21.06 -6.93 -23.25
C GLY A 68 -19.57 -7.25 -23.43
N HIS A 69 -18.67 -6.40 -22.91
CA HIS A 69 -17.22 -6.56 -22.99
C HIS A 69 -16.53 -6.02 -21.73
N THR A 70 -15.32 -6.49 -21.44
CA THR A 70 -14.55 -6.11 -20.24
C THR A 70 -13.61 -4.91 -20.44
N GLN A 71 -13.65 -4.24 -21.61
CA GLN A 71 -12.78 -3.09 -21.86
C GLN A 71 -13.11 -1.90 -20.94
N LYS A 72 -12.15 -1.55 -20.07
CA LYS A 72 -12.25 -0.44 -19.12
C LYS A 72 -11.72 0.85 -19.77
N THR A 73 -12.60 1.80 -20.05
CA THR A 73 -12.20 3.18 -20.40
C THR A 73 -11.52 3.86 -19.21
N GLN A 74 -10.82 4.98 -19.44
CA GLN A 74 -10.12 5.71 -18.37
C GLN A 74 -11.08 6.10 -17.22
N ALA A 75 -12.29 6.56 -17.54
CA ALA A 75 -13.31 6.90 -16.54
C ALA A 75 -13.73 5.68 -15.71
N LEU A 76 -13.86 4.50 -16.33
CA LEU A 76 -14.18 3.28 -15.61
C LEU A 76 -13.03 2.80 -14.72
N ARG A 77 -11.78 3.06 -15.09
CA ARG A 77 -10.62 2.73 -14.24
C ARG A 77 -10.58 3.59 -12.99
N ILE A 78 -10.86 4.88 -13.12
CA ILE A 78 -10.97 5.79 -11.96
C ILE A 78 -12.10 5.32 -11.05
N LEU A 79 -13.30 5.08 -11.61
CA LEU A 79 -14.44 4.59 -10.83
C LEU A 79 -14.13 3.26 -10.12
N HIS A 80 -13.47 2.33 -10.81
CA HIS A 80 -13.03 1.07 -10.23
C HIS A 80 -12.06 1.27 -9.06
N SER A 81 -11.02 2.07 -9.25
CA SER A 81 -10.00 2.30 -8.24
C SER A 81 -10.57 3.01 -7.01
N THR A 82 -11.37 4.06 -7.21
CA THR A 82 -12.01 4.79 -6.11
C THR A 82 -13.05 3.94 -5.39
N GLY A 83 -13.82 3.13 -6.13
CA GLY A 83 -14.78 2.19 -5.55
C GLY A 83 -14.11 1.08 -4.74
N PHE A 84 -13.00 0.54 -5.24
CA PHE A 84 -12.21 -0.46 -4.53
C PHE A 84 -11.68 0.10 -3.22
N GLU A 85 -11.07 1.29 -3.25
CA GLU A 85 -10.53 1.95 -2.06
C GLU A 85 -11.61 2.18 -1.00
N LEU A 86 -12.80 2.66 -1.42
CA LEU A 86 -13.93 2.85 -0.51
C LEU A 86 -14.40 1.54 0.13
N VAL A 87 -14.53 0.47 -0.65
CA VAL A 87 -14.91 -0.85 -0.12
C VAL A 87 -13.83 -1.36 0.83
N LEU A 88 -12.56 -1.17 0.49
CA LEU A 88 -11.45 -1.59 1.32
C LEU A 88 -11.49 -0.86 2.66
N LEU A 89 -11.60 0.47 2.67
CA LEU A 89 -11.73 1.29 3.88
C LEU A 89 -12.91 0.85 4.76
N LEU A 90 -14.08 0.57 4.15
CA LEU A 90 -15.26 0.11 4.88
C LEU A 90 -15.06 -1.25 5.57
N VAL A 91 -14.11 -2.07 5.10
CA VAL A 91 -13.80 -3.38 5.67
C VAL A 91 -12.60 -3.30 6.62
N THR A 92 -11.52 -2.63 6.24
CA THR A 92 -10.27 -2.59 7.00
C THR A 92 -10.38 -1.71 8.24
N VAL A 93 -11.06 -0.56 8.16
CA VAL A 93 -11.19 0.37 9.29
C VAL A 93 -11.90 -0.27 10.49
N PRO A 94 -13.05 -0.97 10.34
CA PRO A 94 -13.66 -1.68 11.47
C PRO A 94 -12.78 -2.77 12.05
N VAL A 95 -12.04 -3.51 11.21
CA VAL A 95 -11.13 -4.57 11.66
C VAL A 95 -9.96 -3.98 12.45
N MET A 96 -9.38 -2.85 12.00
CA MET A 96 -8.36 -2.14 12.76
C MET A 96 -8.89 -1.57 14.07
N ALA A 97 -10.06 -0.94 14.04
CA ALA A 97 -10.69 -0.38 15.24
C ALA A 97 -10.92 -1.46 16.29
N TRP A 98 -11.39 -2.63 15.86
CA TRP A 98 -11.56 -3.79 16.73
C TRP A 98 -10.22 -4.37 17.21
N GLY A 99 -9.25 -4.55 16.31
CA GLY A 99 -7.96 -5.17 16.61
C GLY A 99 -7.06 -4.33 17.52
N LEU A 100 -7.15 -3.00 17.43
CA LEU A 100 -6.39 -2.07 18.27
C LEU A 100 -7.21 -1.48 19.42
N ASN A 101 -8.48 -1.86 19.54
CA ASN A 101 -9.42 -1.32 20.52
C ASN A 101 -9.50 0.23 20.51
N ILE A 102 -9.55 0.81 19.32
CA ILE A 102 -9.65 2.26 19.08
C ILE A 102 -10.98 2.62 18.42
N SER A 103 -11.34 3.90 18.45
CA SER A 103 -12.54 4.38 17.74
C SER A 103 -12.39 4.26 16.22
N LEU A 104 -13.52 4.14 15.50
CA LEU A 104 -13.53 4.10 14.03
C LEU A 104 -12.87 5.32 13.39
N ILE A 105 -13.02 6.51 14.01
CA ILE A 105 -12.39 7.74 13.51
C ILE A 105 -10.87 7.67 13.70
N GLN A 106 -10.38 7.17 14.84
CA GLN A 106 -8.95 6.98 15.06
C GLN A 106 -8.37 5.98 14.06
N ALA A 107 -9.06 4.86 13.81
CA ALA A 107 -8.63 3.89 12.82
C ALA A 107 -8.61 4.47 11.40
N LEU A 108 -9.63 5.25 11.01
CA LEU A 108 -9.67 5.92 9.71
C LEU A 108 -8.54 6.95 9.56
N VAL A 109 -8.28 7.77 10.58
CA VAL A 109 -7.19 8.75 10.58
C VAL A 109 -5.84 8.05 10.53
N ALA A 110 -5.68 6.93 11.23
CA ALA A 110 -4.48 6.11 11.19
C ALA A 110 -4.23 5.54 9.79
N ASP A 111 -5.26 4.99 9.15
CA ASP A 111 -5.18 4.43 7.79
C ASP A 111 -4.77 5.50 6.76
N LEU A 112 -5.50 6.62 6.74
CA LEU A 112 -5.21 7.73 5.83
C LEU A 112 -3.84 8.37 6.12
N GLY A 113 -3.50 8.52 7.41
CA GLY A 113 -2.21 9.04 7.84
C GLY A 113 -1.06 8.14 7.41
N PHE A 114 -1.24 6.82 7.50
CA PHE A 114 -0.25 5.84 7.07
C PHE A 114 -0.07 5.84 5.54
N ILE A 115 -1.16 5.90 4.77
CA ILE A 115 -1.09 6.03 3.29
C ILE A 115 -0.32 7.29 2.91
N LEU A 116 -0.67 8.45 3.49
CA LEU A 116 0.02 9.71 3.23
C LEU A 116 1.49 9.62 3.63
N PHE A 117 1.79 9.08 4.81
CA PHE A 117 3.16 8.87 5.26
C PHE A 117 3.96 8.03 4.27
N VAL A 118 3.44 6.87 3.84
CA VAL A 118 4.11 5.99 2.86
C VAL A 118 4.38 6.70 1.54
N LEU A 119 3.44 7.52 1.06
CA LEU A 119 3.63 8.30 -0.18
C LEU A 119 4.80 9.28 -0.06
N PHE A 120 4.83 10.08 1.01
CA PHE A 120 5.90 11.04 1.25
C PHE A 120 7.24 10.35 1.55
N TYR A 121 7.22 9.36 2.44
CA TYR A 121 8.37 8.53 2.79
C TYR A 121 8.97 7.89 1.55
N GLY A 122 8.15 7.26 0.70
CA GLY A 122 8.66 6.56 -0.45
C GLY A 122 9.28 7.48 -1.49
N TYR A 123 8.71 8.67 -1.69
CA TYR A 123 9.33 9.71 -2.50
C TYR A 123 10.69 10.14 -1.95
N LEU A 124 10.77 10.46 -0.65
CA LEU A 124 12.02 10.90 -0.01
C LEU A 124 13.09 9.80 0.00
N PHE A 125 12.69 8.57 0.30
CA PHE A 125 13.59 7.42 0.29
C PHE A 125 14.14 7.18 -1.12
N ASN A 126 13.30 7.27 -2.15
CA ASN A 126 13.76 7.13 -3.53
C ASN A 126 14.79 8.20 -3.91
N LEU A 127 14.54 9.48 -3.56
CA LEU A 127 15.52 10.55 -3.77
C LEU A 127 16.84 10.28 -3.02
N TRP A 128 16.76 9.91 -1.74
CA TRP A 128 17.94 9.60 -0.94
C TRP A 128 18.73 8.42 -1.52
N TYR A 129 18.04 7.37 -1.94
CA TYR A 129 18.67 6.19 -2.51
C TYR A 129 19.32 6.48 -3.87
N ASP A 130 18.67 7.27 -4.71
CA ASP A 130 19.22 7.69 -6.01
C ASP A 130 20.45 8.58 -5.84
N TRP A 131 20.48 9.42 -4.81
CA TRP A 131 21.65 10.22 -4.46
C TRP A 131 22.81 9.35 -3.92
N GLN A 132 22.50 8.36 -3.08
CA GLN A 132 23.51 7.49 -2.47
C GLN A 132 24.06 6.43 -3.45
N PHE A 133 23.23 5.99 -4.40
CA PHE A 133 23.54 5.02 -5.44
C PHE A 133 23.14 5.56 -6.82
N PRO A 134 23.90 6.56 -7.33
CA PRO A 134 23.66 7.11 -8.65
C PRO A 134 23.81 6.02 -9.69
N VAL A 135 22.88 5.99 -10.65
CA VAL A 135 23.00 5.10 -11.81
C VAL A 135 24.09 5.69 -12.68
N GLU A 136 25.22 4.99 -12.83
CA GLU A 136 26.23 5.37 -13.81
C GLU A 136 25.55 5.52 -15.17
N SER A 137 25.48 6.77 -15.67
CA SER A 137 25.19 7.00 -17.06
C SER A 137 26.32 6.35 -17.83
N GLN A 138 26.03 5.34 -18.64
CA GLN A 138 26.94 4.97 -19.71
C GLN A 138 27.05 6.19 -20.62
N THR A 139 28.00 7.08 -20.35
CA THR A 139 28.52 8.02 -21.32
C THR A 139 29.17 7.15 -22.38
N SER A 140 28.43 6.92 -23.47
CA SER A 140 28.99 6.56 -24.76
C SER A 140 29.97 7.67 -25.14
N HIS A 141 31.21 7.54 -24.69
CA HIS A 141 32.35 8.14 -25.36
C HIS A 141 32.54 7.36 -26.67
N GLU A 142 31.68 7.66 -27.65
CA GLU A 142 31.99 7.45 -29.05
C GLU A 142 32.62 8.74 -29.59
N CYS A 143 33.76 8.56 -30.26
CA CYS A 143 34.65 9.50 -30.97
C CYS A 143 35.71 10.24 -30.14
#